data_AF-A0A9P4Y3P7-F1
#
_entry.id   AF-A0A9P4Y3P7-F1
#
_cell.length_a   1.000
_cell.length_b   1.000
_cell.length_c   1.000
_cell.angle_alpha   90.00
_cell.angle_beta   90.00
_cell.angle_gamma   90.00
#
_symmetry.space_group_name_H-M   'P 1'
#
loop_
_entity.id
_entity.type
_entity.pdbx_description
1 polymer ?
#
loop_
_entity_poly.entity_id
_entity_poly.type
_entity_poly.pdbx_seq_one_letter_code
_entity_poly.pdbx_strand_id
1 'polypeptide(L)'
;MATPPQPPGEKTTLFTVPVPACDSHPGGTVTVTEPLPQHYLVTITSPPDNRLTTALCTALLRALDLVELSGLPPGVVITTSGLPKFYSNGLDLPHAVAHGDAYWTGSLWKLYRRLLTYPMPTVAWVGGHAFAGGLMLAMHHDYRVMNPNRGFACLNELEFGAPLKPAMSAIFRVKVPSPHVYREMVLEARRFGGAEAAAKGIVDVAGGWDEVVALVKDRALTTRGKTGVYGLLKMEMYRECVDLLENHGREEAKDRAWVAAEEARVKKGKEEVEAWVRAAEKAKL
;
A
#
# COMPACT_ATOMS: atom_id res chain seq x y z
N MET A 1 -23.98 -7.76 -10.78
CA MET A 1 -22.63 -7.17 -10.59
C MET A 1 -22.60 -6.54 -9.21
N ALA A 2 -21.54 -6.74 -8.43
CA ALA A 2 -21.43 -6.12 -7.10
C ALA A 2 -21.25 -4.59 -7.24
N THR A 3 -21.87 -3.83 -6.36
CA THR A 3 -21.74 -2.37 -6.30
C THR A 3 -20.45 -1.95 -5.56
N PRO A 4 -19.81 -0.84 -5.97
CA PRO A 4 -18.67 -0.27 -5.25
C PRO A 4 -19.04 0.14 -3.81
N PRO A 5 -18.07 0.18 -2.89
CA PRO A 5 -18.28 0.73 -1.55
C PRO A 5 -18.67 2.22 -1.65
N GLN A 6 -19.81 2.58 -1.07
CA GLN A 6 -20.33 3.94 -1.09
C GLN A 6 -21.00 4.24 0.26
N PRO A 7 -20.73 5.40 0.90
CA PRO A 7 -21.55 5.84 2.03
C PRO A 7 -23.01 6.07 1.57
N PRO A 8 -23.99 5.88 2.47
CA PRO A 8 -25.38 6.23 2.22
C PRO A 8 -25.57 7.75 2.14
N GLY A 9 -26.52 8.22 1.32
CA GLY A 9 -26.93 9.64 1.23
C GLY A 9 -26.30 10.46 0.10
N GLU A 10 -26.78 11.70 -0.04
CA GLU A 10 -26.27 12.70 -1.00
C GLU A 10 -24.89 13.21 -0.57
N LYS A 11 -23.98 13.36 -1.54
CA LYS A 11 -22.56 13.67 -1.27
C LYS A 11 -22.21 14.98 -1.92
N THR A 12 -21.80 15.95 -1.11
CA THR A 12 -21.18 17.16 -1.65
C THR A 12 -19.81 16.78 -2.21
N THR A 13 -19.65 16.94 -3.52
CA THR A 13 -18.34 16.78 -4.17
C THR A 13 -17.53 18.04 -3.92
N LEU A 14 -16.39 17.89 -3.26
CA LEU A 14 -15.46 18.99 -2.97
C LEU A 14 -14.50 19.17 -4.14
N PHE A 15 -13.89 18.07 -4.60
CA PHE A 15 -12.88 18.10 -5.66
C PHE A 15 -12.98 16.87 -6.55
N THR A 16 -12.59 17.02 -7.82
CA THR A 16 -12.32 15.89 -8.71
C THR A 16 -10.99 16.12 -9.39
N VAL A 17 -10.05 15.21 -9.18
CA VAL A 17 -8.70 15.25 -9.77
C VAL A 17 -8.66 14.24 -10.91
N PRO A 18 -8.38 14.65 -12.16
CA PRO A 18 -8.24 13.72 -13.26
C PRO A 18 -6.99 12.85 -13.07
N VAL A 19 -7.08 11.58 -13.45
CA VAL A 19 -5.95 10.68 -13.65
C VAL A 19 -5.75 10.55 -15.16
N PRO A 20 -4.74 11.21 -15.74
CA PRO A 20 -4.45 11.06 -17.17
C PRO A 20 -4.18 9.61 -17.55
N ALA A 21 -4.48 9.26 -18.79
CA ALA A 21 -3.99 8.01 -19.36
C ALA A 21 -2.45 8.03 -19.42
N CYS A 22 -1.82 6.88 -19.21
CA CYS A 22 -0.38 6.72 -19.31
C CYS A 22 -0.03 5.29 -19.72
N ASP A 23 0.90 5.14 -20.65
CA ASP A 23 1.24 3.84 -21.27
C ASP A 23 -0.02 3.10 -21.74
N SER A 24 -0.26 1.88 -21.26
CA SER A 24 -1.49 1.11 -21.54
C SER A 24 -2.66 1.43 -20.60
N HIS A 25 -2.47 2.27 -19.59
CA HIS A 25 -3.49 2.59 -18.58
C HIS A 25 -4.48 3.63 -19.11
N PRO A 26 -5.81 3.39 -19.09
CA PRO A 26 -6.82 4.25 -19.73
C PRO A 26 -7.09 5.59 -19.01
N GLY A 27 -6.54 5.76 -17.81
CA GLY A 27 -6.75 6.93 -16.96
C GLY A 27 -7.87 6.71 -15.94
N GLY A 28 -8.50 7.79 -15.48
CA GLY A 28 -9.55 7.73 -14.47
C GLY A 28 -9.72 9.03 -13.70
N THR A 29 -10.22 8.94 -12.46
CA THR A 29 -10.42 10.07 -11.56
C THR A 29 -10.16 9.69 -10.10
N VAL A 30 -9.81 10.70 -9.31
CA VAL A 30 -9.86 10.68 -7.85
C VAL A 30 -10.83 11.75 -7.40
N THR A 31 -11.93 11.36 -6.76
CA THR A 31 -12.99 12.29 -6.32
C THR A 31 -12.98 12.41 -4.80
N VAL A 32 -13.01 13.64 -4.30
CA VAL A 32 -13.09 13.95 -2.87
C VAL A 32 -14.49 14.43 -2.54
N THR A 33 -15.12 13.80 -1.56
CA THR A 33 -16.46 14.15 -1.04
C THR A 33 -16.44 14.26 0.48
N GLU A 34 -17.44 14.91 1.06
CA GLU A 34 -17.63 15.01 2.50
C GLU A 34 -18.99 14.39 2.91
N PRO A 35 -19.08 13.05 3.04
CA PRO A 35 -20.33 12.39 3.42
C PRO A 35 -20.81 12.70 4.84
N LEU A 36 -19.90 13.11 5.72
CA LEU A 36 -20.18 13.56 7.09
C LEU A 36 -19.21 14.71 7.42
N PRO A 37 -19.56 15.64 8.33
CA PRO A 37 -18.67 16.73 8.71
C PRO A 37 -17.26 16.23 9.06
N GLN A 38 -16.24 16.81 8.43
CA GLN A 38 -14.82 16.50 8.61
C GLN A 38 -14.41 15.06 8.24
N HIS A 39 -15.23 14.33 7.47
CA HIS A 39 -14.89 13.03 6.90
C HIS A 39 -14.63 13.19 5.40
N TYR A 40 -13.36 13.30 5.01
CA TYR A 40 -12.96 13.53 3.62
C TYR A 40 -12.76 12.20 2.90
N LEU A 41 -13.78 11.77 2.15
CA LEU A 41 -13.77 10.53 1.40
C LEU A 41 -13.15 10.72 0.01
N VAL A 42 -11.98 10.12 -0.18
CA VAL A 42 -11.18 10.07 -1.41
C VAL A 42 -11.49 8.77 -2.16
N THR A 43 -12.31 8.86 -3.20
CA THR A 43 -12.74 7.71 -4.02
C THR A 43 -11.85 7.58 -5.25
N ILE A 44 -11.19 6.43 -5.38
CA ILE A 44 -10.27 6.11 -6.49
C ILE A 44 -11.03 5.34 -7.57
N THR A 45 -11.06 5.89 -8.79
CA THR A 45 -11.65 5.25 -9.97
C THR A 45 -10.65 5.29 -11.13
N SER A 46 -9.76 4.31 -11.18
CA SER A 46 -8.74 4.18 -12.22
C SER A 46 -8.81 2.76 -12.82
N PRO A 47 -9.74 2.53 -13.77
CA PRO A 47 -10.00 1.20 -14.29
C PRO A 47 -8.79 0.59 -15.02
N PRO A 48 -8.68 -0.75 -15.03
CA PRO A 48 -9.68 -1.71 -14.55
C PRO A 48 -9.57 -2.08 -13.06
N ASP A 49 -8.48 -1.72 -12.38
CA ASP A 49 -8.09 -2.32 -11.10
C ASP A 49 -7.28 -1.40 -10.17
N ASN A 50 -7.33 -0.07 -10.40
CA ASN A 50 -6.61 0.97 -9.68
C ASN A 50 -5.11 0.67 -9.53
N ARG A 51 -4.43 0.46 -10.67
CA ARG A 51 -2.98 0.31 -10.69
C ARG A 51 -2.31 1.60 -10.27
N LEU A 52 -1.34 1.49 -9.36
CA LEU A 52 -0.55 2.61 -8.86
C LEU A 52 0.49 3.05 -9.90
N THR A 53 0.03 3.62 -11.01
CA THR A 53 0.87 4.29 -12.00
C THR A 53 1.33 5.65 -11.48
N THR A 54 2.31 6.27 -12.14
CA THR A 54 2.74 7.65 -11.84
C THR A 54 1.56 8.62 -11.84
N ALA A 55 0.66 8.49 -12.82
CA ALA A 55 -0.53 9.34 -12.95
C ALA A 55 -1.47 9.21 -11.74
N LEU A 56 -1.79 7.98 -11.32
CA LEU A 56 -2.66 7.77 -10.17
C LEU A 56 -2.00 8.22 -8.85
N CYS A 57 -0.71 7.93 -8.66
CA CYS A 57 0.02 8.38 -7.48
C CYS A 57 0.03 9.92 -7.37
N THR A 58 0.23 10.61 -8.50
CA THR A 58 0.20 12.07 -8.57
C THR A 58 -1.18 12.64 -8.27
N ALA A 59 -2.23 12.01 -8.78
CA ALA A 59 -3.61 12.42 -8.50
C ALA A 59 -3.99 12.24 -7.02
N LEU A 60 -3.54 11.16 -6.39
CA LEU A 60 -3.72 10.92 -4.96
C LEU A 60 -2.98 11.95 -4.11
N LEU A 61 -1.72 12.25 -4.44
CA LEU A 61 -0.95 13.32 -3.79
C LEU A 61 -1.69 14.66 -3.90
N ARG A 62 -2.19 14.99 -5.10
CA ARG A 62 -2.97 16.20 -5.31
C ARG A 62 -4.26 16.23 -4.50
N ALA A 63 -4.99 15.12 -4.41
CA ALA A 63 -6.20 15.03 -3.60
C ALA A 63 -5.91 15.24 -2.10
N LEU A 64 -4.81 14.67 -1.60
CA LEU A 64 -4.35 14.87 -0.22
C LEU A 64 -3.97 16.35 0.04
N ASP A 65 -3.31 17.00 -0.91
CA ASP A 65 -2.96 18.42 -0.81
C ASP A 65 -4.20 19.31 -0.87
N LEU A 66 -5.18 18.99 -1.72
CA LEU A 66 -6.44 19.73 -1.78
C LEU A 66 -7.19 19.64 -0.44
N VAL A 67 -7.26 18.47 0.17
CA VAL A 67 -7.89 18.32 1.49
C VAL A 67 -7.17 19.10 2.58
N GLU A 68 -5.83 19.11 2.57
CA GLU A 68 -5.02 19.79 3.59
C GLU A 68 -4.98 21.32 3.41
N LEU A 69 -4.86 21.81 2.17
CA LEU A 69 -4.45 23.18 1.87
C LEU A 69 -5.57 24.07 1.31
N SER A 70 -6.78 23.54 1.11
CA SER A 70 -7.91 24.31 0.53
C SER A 70 -8.80 25.00 1.57
N GLY A 71 -8.32 25.15 2.82
CA GLY A 71 -9.06 25.81 3.89
C GLY A 71 -10.18 24.98 4.54
N LEU A 72 -10.20 23.66 4.30
CA LEU A 72 -11.11 22.74 4.99
C LEU A 72 -10.69 22.59 6.47
N PRO A 73 -11.65 22.39 7.40
CA PRO A 73 -11.31 22.15 8.80
C PRO A 73 -10.50 20.84 8.98
N PRO A 74 -9.63 20.73 10.00
CA PRO A 74 -8.92 19.47 10.26
C PRO A 74 -9.90 18.32 10.46
N GLY A 75 -9.69 17.18 9.82
CA GLY A 75 -10.62 16.06 9.83
C GLY A 75 -9.94 14.71 9.72
N VAL A 76 -10.61 13.74 9.09
CA VAL A 76 -10.08 12.42 8.74
C VAL A 76 -10.17 12.21 7.24
N VAL A 77 -9.09 11.71 6.64
CA VAL A 77 -9.08 11.29 5.23
C VAL A 77 -9.39 9.81 5.14
N ILE A 78 -10.33 9.43 4.30
CA ILE A 78 -10.73 8.04 4.07
C ILE A 78 -10.50 7.74 2.60
N THR A 79 -9.63 6.78 2.26
CA THR A 79 -9.51 6.32 0.87
C THR A 79 -10.40 5.11 0.63
N THR A 80 -11.05 5.06 -0.53
CA THR A 80 -11.84 3.91 -0.98
C THR A 80 -11.75 3.78 -2.50
N SER A 81 -12.39 2.76 -3.07
CA SER A 81 -12.50 2.62 -4.52
C SER A 81 -13.91 2.84 -5.04
N GLY A 82 -14.01 3.52 -6.19
CA GLY A 82 -15.21 3.56 -7.03
C GLY A 82 -15.35 2.32 -7.93
N LEU A 83 -14.38 1.41 -7.93
CA LEU A 83 -14.46 0.13 -8.63
C LEU A 83 -15.01 -0.94 -7.68
N PRO A 84 -15.81 -1.89 -8.18
CA PRO A 84 -16.40 -2.89 -7.30
C PRO A 84 -15.37 -3.89 -6.80
N LYS A 85 -14.49 -4.39 -7.67
CA LYS A 85 -13.66 -5.58 -7.40
C LYS A 85 -12.36 -5.29 -6.65
N PHE A 86 -11.77 -4.13 -6.85
CA PHE A 86 -10.44 -3.80 -6.35
C PHE A 86 -10.49 -2.55 -5.49
N TYR A 87 -9.88 -2.62 -4.31
CA TYR A 87 -9.35 -1.40 -3.69
C TYR A 87 -8.16 -0.91 -4.52
N SER A 88 -7.16 -1.79 -4.72
CA SER A 88 -6.09 -1.61 -5.70
C SER A 88 -5.37 -2.94 -5.95
N ASN A 89 -5.01 -3.19 -7.20
CA ASN A 89 -4.20 -4.33 -7.60
C ASN A 89 -2.69 -4.04 -7.57
N GLY A 90 -2.30 -2.96 -6.90
CA GLY A 90 -0.91 -2.59 -6.66
C GLY A 90 -0.23 -1.85 -7.79
N LEU A 91 1.10 -1.89 -7.80
CA LEU A 91 1.89 -1.20 -8.82
C LEU A 91 1.68 -1.82 -10.20
N ASP A 92 1.89 -1.02 -11.23
CA ASP A 92 2.04 -1.51 -12.60
C ASP A 92 3.53 -1.81 -12.83
N LEU A 93 3.87 -3.10 -12.94
CA LEU A 93 5.27 -3.53 -13.00
C LEU A 93 5.96 -3.09 -14.31
N PRO A 94 5.34 -3.26 -15.51
CA PRO A 94 5.88 -2.69 -16.74
C PRO A 94 6.13 -1.18 -16.64
N HIS A 95 5.20 -0.41 -16.08
CA HIS A 95 5.35 1.02 -15.85
C HIS A 95 6.52 1.32 -14.90
N ALA A 96 6.59 0.63 -13.76
CA ALA A 96 7.65 0.83 -12.77
C ALA A 96 9.04 0.55 -13.35
N VAL A 97 9.17 -0.48 -14.20
CA VAL A 97 10.43 -0.80 -14.89
C VAL A 97 10.76 0.24 -15.95
N ALA A 98 9.78 0.66 -16.76
CA ALA A 98 10.00 1.60 -17.86
C ALA A 98 10.42 3.00 -17.37
N HIS A 99 9.89 3.45 -16.23
CA HIS A 99 10.10 4.80 -15.72
C HIS A 99 11.14 4.89 -14.60
N GLY A 100 11.58 3.77 -14.02
CA GLY A 100 12.65 3.72 -13.02
C GLY A 100 12.45 4.71 -11.87
N ASP A 101 13.45 5.52 -11.57
CA ASP A 101 13.42 6.47 -10.44
C ASP A 101 12.33 7.54 -10.57
N ALA A 102 11.92 7.90 -11.79
CA ALA A 102 10.80 8.82 -12.01
C ALA A 102 9.48 8.22 -11.48
N TYR A 103 9.34 6.89 -11.54
CA TYR A 103 8.23 6.20 -10.88
C TYR A 103 8.46 6.08 -9.37
N TRP A 104 9.57 5.46 -8.96
CA TRP A 104 9.84 5.12 -7.56
C TRP A 104 9.91 6.36 -6.67
N THR A 105 10.92 7.20 -6.90
CA THR A 105 11.14 8.44 -6.11
C THR A 105 10.24 9.57 -6.56
N GLY A 106 9.88 9.60 -7.84
CA GLY A 106 9.08 10.67 -8.40
C GLY A 106 7.61 10.59 -8.02
N SER A 107 7.08 9.41 -7.70
CA SER A 107 5.66 9.21 -7.42
C SER A 107 5.33 8.25 -6.25
N LEU A 108 5.69 6.97 -6.31
CA LEU A 108 5.21 5.96 -5.35
C LEU A 108 5.73 6.22 -3.93
N TRP A 109 7.05 6.46 -3.79
CA TRP A 109 7.65 6.78 -2.48
C TRP A 109 7.16 8.10 -1.92
N LYS A 110 6.86 9.09 -2.77
CA LYS A 110 6.24 10.34 -2.33
C LYS A 110 4.85 10.09 -1.76
N LEU A 111 4.03 9.29 -2.42
CA LEU A 111 2.69 8.94 -1.93
C LEU A 111 2.76 8.22 -0.58
N TYR A 112 3.61 7.20 -0.48
CA TYR A 112 3.80 6.44 0.76
C TYR A 112 4.33 7.31 1.89
N ARG A 113 5.37 8.12 1.65
CA ARG A 113 5.86 9.09 2.63
C ARG A 113 4.75 10.04 3.04
N ARG A 114 3.97 10.55 2.08
CA ARG A 114 2.92 11.54 2.34
C ARG A 114 1.89 10.97 3.29
N LEU A 115 1.47 9.71 3.12
CA LEU A 115 0.54 9.05 4.04
C LEU A 115 1.13 8.83 5.43
N LEU A 116 2.41 8.44 5.54
CA LEU A 116 3.09 8.25 6.83
C LEU A 116 3.33 9.57 7.58
N THR A 117 3.31 10.71 6.90
CA THR A 117 3.60 12.03 7.49
C THR A 117 2.42 13.00 7.38
N TYR A 118 1.26 12.54 6.91
CA TYR A 118 0.07 13.38 6.71
C TYR A 118 -0.39 13.98 8.05
N PRO A 119 -0.75 15.27 8.12
CA PRO A 119 -1.03 15.96 9.39
C PRO A 119 -2.40 15.64 10.00
N MET A 120 -3.19 14.80 9.34
CA MET A 120 -4.50 14.34 9.80
C MET A 120 -4.57 12.81 9.78
N PRO A 121 -5.47 12.19 10.57
CA PRO A 121 -5.68 10.76 10.50
C PRO A 121 -6.10 10.29 9.11
N THR A 122 -5.61 9.12 8.72
CA THR A 122 -5.96 8.48 7.46
C THR A 122 -6.53 7.08 7.67
N VAL A 123 -7.59 6.73 6.95
CA VAL A 123 -8.26 5.41 6.99
C VAL A 123 -8.30 4.83 5.57
N ALA A 124 -7.85 3.59 5.40
CA ALA A 124 -8.09 2.83 4.18
C ALA A 124 -9.37 2.01 4.31
N TRP A 125 -10.41 2.35 3.57
CA TRP A 125 -11.63 1.55 3.45
C TRP A 125 -11.51 0.59 2.26
N VAL A 126 -11.10 -0.64 2.56
CA VAL A 126 -10.77 -1.69 1.61
C VAL A 126 -12.02 -2.48 1.25
N GLY A 127 -12.79 -1.97 0.28
CA GLY A 127 -14.03 -2.62 -0.20
C GLY A 127 -13.85 -3.82 -1.14
N GLY A 128 -12.64 -4.07 -1.62
CA GLY A 128 -12.31 -5.13 -2.58
C GLY A 128 -10.88 -5.65 -2.41
N HIS A 129 -10.31 -6.30 -3.44
CA HIS A 129 -8.93 -6.80 -3.33
C HIS A 129 -7.91 -5.68 -3.12
N ALA A 130 -6.98 -5.90 -2.20
CA ALA A 130 -5.81 -5.07 -1.96
C ALA A 130 -4.57 -5.97 -2.10
N PHE A 131 -3.93 -5.94 -3.27
CA PHE A 131 -2.83 -6.85 -3.62
C PHE A 131 -1.51 -6.11 -3.79
N ALA A 132 -0.42 -6.70 -3.29
CA ALA A 132 0.94 -6.17 -3.38
C ALA A 132 0.97 -4.68 -2.99
N GLY A 133 1.32 -3.79 -3.93
CA GLY A 133 1.31 -2.34 -3.76
C GLY A 133 -0.02 -1.74 -3.26
N GLY A 134 -1.15 -2.41 -3.50
CA GLY A 134 -2.48 -1.99 -3.06
C GLY A 134 -2.70 -2.28 -1.57
N LEU A 135 -2.19 -3.41 -1.08
CA LEU A 135 -2.11 -3.66 0.36
C LEU A 135 -1.11 -2.72 1.01
N MET A 136 0.03 -2.46 0.37
CA MET A 136 1.00 -1.47 0.85
C MET A 136 0.35 -0.09 0.98
N LEU A 137 -0.42 0.38 -0.01
CA LEU A 137 -1.16 1.63 0.07
C LEU A 137 -2.07 1.66 1.31
N ALA A 138 -2.83 0.60 1.55
CA ALA A 138 -3.68 0.49 2.74
C ALA A 138 -2.86 0.47 4.05
N MET A 139 -1.71 -0.19 4.06
CA MET A 139 -0.81 -0.24 5.22
C MET A 139 -0.11 1.10 5.50
N HIS A 140 0.01 2.01 4.54
CA HIS A 140 0.53 3.36 4.79
C HIS A 140 -0.51 4.30 5.42
N HIS A 141 -1.79 3.93 5.46
CA HIS A 141 -2.81 4.65 6.24
C HIS A 141 -2.67 4.36 7.74
N ASP A 142 -3.20 5.23 8.60
CA ASP A 142 -3.16 4.97 10.05
C ASP A 142 -4.01 3.75 10.41
N TYR A 143 -5.24 3.70 9.89
CA TYR A 143 -6.21 2.64 10.15
C TYR A 143 -6.71 1.99 8.85
N ARG A 144 -7.20 0.75 8.94
CA ARG A 144 -7.77 -0.02 7.83
C ARG A 144 -9.10 -0.65 8.24
N VAL A 145 -10.11 -0.50 7.40
CA VAL A 145 -11.38 -1.24 7.50
C VAL A 145 -11.56 -2.04 6.22
N MET A 146 -11.74 -3.36 6.33
CA MET A 146 -11.85 -4.23 5.15
C MET A 146 -13.20 -4.95 5.09
N ASN A 147 -13.78 -5.01 3.90
CA ASN A 147 -15.04 -5.72 3.68
C ASN A 147 -14.91 -7.20 4.11
N PRO A 148 -15.77 -7.70 5.03
CA PRO A 148 -15.67 -9.09 5.51
C PRO A 148 -16.09 -10.11 4.46
N ASN A 149 -16.95 -9.70 3.53
CA ASN A 149 -17.61 -10.59 2.57
C ASN A 149 -16.93 -10.58 1.19
N ARG A 150 -15.95 -9.70 0.97
CA ARG A 150 -15.34 -9.52 -0.35
C ARG A 150 -13.91 -9.02 -0.28
N GLY A 151 -13.11 -9.52 -1.22
CA GLY A 151 -11.74 -9.08 -1.41
C GLY A 151 -10.76 -9.90 -0.58
N PHE A 152 -9.49 -9.72 -0.90
CA PHE A 152 -8.39 -10.35 -0.20
C PHE A 152 -7.29 -9.31 0.00
N ALA A 153 -6.64 -9.34 1.16
CA ALA A 153 -5.36 -8.70 1.40
C ALA A 153 -4.27 -9.73 1.10
N CYS A 154 -3.31 -9.41 0.23
CA CYS A 154 -2.27 -10.35 -0.18
C CYS A 154 -0.97 -9.64 -0.58
N LEU A 155 0.17 -10.21 -0.20
CA LEU A 155 1.47 -9.98 -0.81
C LEU A 155 1.77 -11.16 -1.74
N ASN A 156 1.55 -11.00 -3.04
CA ASN A 156 1.66 -12.08 -4.02
C ASN A 156 2.96 -12.03 -4.84
N GLU A 157 3.95 -11.25 -4.40
CA GLU A 157 5.26 -11.07 -5.05
C GLU A 157 5.97 -12.41 -5.34
N LEU A 158 5.80 -13.39 -4.45
CA LEU A 158 6.33 -14.74 -4.61
C LEU A 158 5.71 -15.48 -5.81
N GLU A 159 4.44 -15.24 -6.15
CA GLU A 159 3.73 -15.93 -7.24
C GLU A 159 4.23 -15.49 -8.63
N PHE A 160 4.75 -14.27 -8.77
CA PHE A 160 5.24 -13.72 -10.05
C PHE A 160 6.73 -13.37 -10.04
N GLY A 161 7.45 -13.74 -8.99
CA GLY A 161 8.92 -13.66 -8.92
C GLY A 161 9.49 -12.25 -8.80
N ALA A 162 8.77 -11.32 -8.16
CA ALA A 162 9.28 -9.98 -7.91
C ALA A 162 9.87 -9.83 -6.50
N PRO A 163 10.96 -9.07 -6.32
CA PRO A 163 11.51 -8.81 -5.01
C PRO A 163 10.65 -7.78 -4.25
N LEU A 164 10.41 -8.05 -2.96
CA LEU A 164 9.81 -7.09 -2.06
C LEU A 164 10.88 -6.12 -1.53
N LYS A 165 10.93 -4.90 -2.07
CA LYS A 165 11.94 -3.90 -1.70
C LYS A 165 11.89 -3.54 -0.21
N PRO A 166 13.01 -3.15 0.43
CA PRO A 166 13.06 -2.79 1.85
C PRO A 166 12.01 -1.76 2.28
N ALA A 167 11.81 -0.70 1.50
CA ALA A 167 10.80 0.33 1.75
C ALA A 167 9.36 -0.20 1.69
N MET A 168 9.09 -1.18 0.81
CA MET A 168 7.76 -1.85 0.73
C MET A 168 7.52 -2.73 1.96
N SER A 169 8.55 -3.45 2.38
CA SER A 169 8.49 -4.45 3.44
C SER A 169 8.40 -3.83 4.84
N ALA A 170 9.03 -2.68 5.05
CA ALA A 170 9.17 -2.06 6.37
C ALA A 170 7.84 -1.79 7.08
N ILE A 171 6.83 -1.31 6.35
CA ILE A 171 5.54 -0.95 6.95
C ILE A 171 4.84 -2.17 7.58
N PHE A 172 5.03 -3.37 7.01
CA PHE A 172 4.46 -4.59 7.55
C PHE A 172 5.14 -5.01 8.86
N ARG A 173 6.47 -4.85 8.95
CA ARG A 173 7.21 -5.13 10.20
C ARG A 173 6.77 -4.24 11.36
N VAL A 174 6.31 -3.02 11.05
CA VAL A 174 5.81 -2.07 12.05
C VAL A 174 4.36 -2.36 12.45
N LYS A 175 3.50 -2.70 11.48
CA LYS A 175 2.04 -2.76 11.72
C LYS A 175 1.46 -4.15 11.91
N VAL A 176 2.12 -5.19 11.40
CA VAL A 176 1.65 -6.56 11.61
C VAL A 176 2.07 -7.00 13.01
N PRO A 177 1.13 -7.32 13.91
CA PRO A 177 1.43 -7.55 15.32
C PRO A 177 2.26 -8.81 15.58
N SER A 178 2.36 -9.70 14.60
CA SER A 178 3.02 -11.00 14.74
C SER A 178 3.98 -11.26 13.58
N PRO A 179 5.27 -11.56 13.86
CA PRO A 179 6.21 -12.05 12.86
C PRO A 179 5.73 -13.29 12.11
N HIS A 180 4.89 -14.13 12.74
CA HIS A 180 4.30 -15.30 12.08
C HIS A 180 3.31 -14.90 11.00
N VAL A 181 2.45 -13.92 11.27
CA VAL A 181 1.53 -13.38 10.26
C VAL A 181 2.32 -12.76 9.12
N TYR A 182 3.38 -12.00 9.43
CA TYR A 182 4.22 -11.43 8.38
C TYR A 182 4.92 -12.51 7.53
N ARG A 183 5.36 -13.61 8.14
CA ARG A 183 5.92 -14.76 7.43
C ARG A 183 4.89 -15.40 6.49
N GLU A 184 3.66 -15.63 6.94
CA GLU A 184 2.57 -16.15 6.09
C GLU A 184 2.29 -15.21 4.91
N MET A 185 2.31 -13.90 5.14
CA MET A 185 2.12 -12.92 4.06
C MET A 185 3.20 -13.03 3.00
N VAL A 186 4.48 -13.11 3.39
CA VAL A 186 5.61 -13.00 2.44
C VAL A 186 6.06 -14.35 1.88
N LEU A 187 6.19 -15.38 2.72
CA LEU A 187 6.77 -16.67 2.33
C LEU A 187 5.72 -17.69 1.87
N GLU A 188 4.44 -17.42 2.11
CA GLU A 188 3.34 -18.30 1.69
C GLU A 188 2.41 -17.62 0.67
N ALA A 189 2.66 -16.34 0.35
CA ALA A 189 1.79 -15.50 -0.51
C ALA A 189 0.30 -15.60 -0.12
N ARG A 190 0.04 -15.70 1.19
CA ARG A 190 -1.28 -16.08 1.68
C ARG A 190 -2.28 -14.95 1.44
N ARG A 191 -3.48 -15.32 0.99
CA ARG A 191 -4.65 -14.44 0.86
C ARG A 191 -5.45 -14.42 2.16
N PHE A 192 -5.69 -13.23 2.69
CA PHE A 192 -6.49 -13.03 3.89
C PHE A 192 -7.82 -12.36 3.54
N GLY A 193 -8.95 -12.99 3.89
CA GLY A 193 -10.27 -12.37 3.80
C GLY A 193 -10.48 -11.34 4.94
N GLY A 194 -11.47 -10.46 4.82
CA GLY A 194 -11.62 -9.33 5.76
C GLY A 194 -11.73 -9.72 7.24
N ALA A 195 -12.51 -10.75 7.57
CA ALA A 195 -12.65 -11.23 8.95
C ALA A 195 -11.33 -11.81 9.52
N GLU A 196 -10.62 -12.61 8.72
CA GLU A 196 -9.32 -13.16 9.12
C GLU A 196 -8.25 -12.07 9.22
N ALA A 197 -8.23 -11.13 8.27
CA ALA A 197 -7.32 -10.00 8.28
C ALA A 197 -7.47 -9.16 9.55
N ALA A 198 -8.71 -8.96 10.02
CA ALA A 198 -8.97 -8.28 11.28
C ALA A 198 -8.51 -9.12 12.48
N ALA A 199 -8.83 -10.42 12.52
CA ALA A 199 -8.41 -11.31 13.59
C ALA A 199 -6.88 -11.41 13.74
N LYS A 200 -6.14 -11.30 12.62
CA LYS A 200 -4.67 -11.32 12.59
C LYS A 200 -4.03 -9.93 12.73
N GLY A 201 -4.81 -8.86 12.84
CA GLY A 201 -4.31 -7.48 12.96
C GLY A 201 -3.64 -6.93 11.70
N ILE A 202 -3.97 -7.47 10.52
CA ILE A 202 -3.58 -6.90 9.22
C ILE A 202 -4.43 -5.64 8.95
N VAL A 203 -5.70 -5.69 9.34
CA VAL A 203 -6.61 -4.53 9.35
C VAL A 203 -7.19 -4.33 10.75
N ASP A 204 -7.68 -3.13 11.04
CA ASP A 204 -8.19 -2.79 12.36
C ASP A 204 -9.60 -3.34 12.59
N VAL A 205 -10.45 -3.29 11.56
CA VAL A 205 -11.84 -3.73 11.62
C VAL A 205 -12.24 -4.43 10.33
N ALA A 206 -13.01 -5.51 10.43
CA ALA A 206 -13.73 -6.08 9.30
C ALA A 206 -15.11 -5.42 9.22
N GLY A 207 -15.42 -4.69 8.15
CA GLY A 207 -16.67 -3.95 8.05
C GLY A 207 -16.85 -3.13 6.78
N GLY A 208 -17.97 -2.42 6.74
CA GLY A 208 -18.35 -1.45 5.71
C GLY A 208 -18.21 -0.01 6.21
N TRP A 209 -19.05 0.86 5.66
CA TRP A 209 -19.04 2.29 6.00
C TRP A 209 -19.38 2.55 7.46
N ASP A 210 -20.34 1.81 8.03
CA ASP A 210 -20.77 2.02 9.41
C ASP A 210 -19.63 1.71 10.38
N GLU A 211 -18.82 0.69 10.12
CA GLU A 211 -17.60 0.41 10.89
C GLU A 211 -16.50 1.47 10.69
N VAL A 212 -16.40 2.10 9.51
CA VAL A 212 -15.52 3.26 9.32
C VAL A 212 -15.96 4.42 10.21
N VAL A 213 -17.26 4.74 10.23
CA VAL A 213 -17.81 5.82 11.06
C VAL A 213 -17.63 5.52 12.55
N ALA A 214 -17.90 4.27 12.96
CA ALA A 214 -17.68 3.82 14.33
C ALA A 214 -16.20 3.96 14.75
N LEU A 215 -15.27 3.49 13.91
CA LEU A 215 -13.83 3.61 14.17
C LEU A 215 -13.38 5.08 14.26
N VAL A 216 -13.88 5.94 13.37
CA VAL A 216 -13.59 7.39 13.40
C VAL A 216 -14.08 8.01 14.71
N LYS A 217 -15.30 7.68 15.14
CA LYS A 217 -15.90 8.18 16.38
C LYS A 217 -15.14 7.69 17.60
N ASP A 218 -14.91 6.38 17.72
CA ASP A 218 -14.30 5.74 18.89
C ASP A 218 -12.86 6.20 19.12
N ARG A 219 -12.15 6.56 18.05
CA ARG A 219 -10.78 7.10 18.10
C ARG A 219 -10.74 8.63 18.07
N ALA A 220 -11.88 9.30 17.95
CA ALA A 220 -12.03 10.76 17.81
C ALA A 220 -11.17 11.36 16.66
N LEU A 221 -11.11 10.67 15.51
CA LEU A 221 -10.16 10.98 14.43
C LEU A 221 -10.37 12.37 13.84
N THR A 222 -11.60 12.87 13.77
CA THR A 222 -11.89 14.22 13.26
C THR A 222 -11.25 15.35 14.06
N THR A 223 -10.76 15.09 15.28
CA THR A 223 -10.15 16.10 16.14
C THR A 223 -8.63 15.95 16.29
N ARG A 224 -8.03 14.85 15.84
CA ARG A 224 -6.61 14.55 16.12
C ARG A 224 -5.63 15.47 15.40
N GLY A 225 -6.02 16.02 14.25
CA GLY A 225 -5.19 16.95 13.48
C GLY A 225 -5.19 18.40 14.00
N LYS A 226 -6.06 18.76 14.96
CA LYS A 226 -6.34 20.18 15.33
C LYS A 226 -5.13 20.97 15.83
N THR A 227 -4.16 20.31 16.47
CA THR A 227 -2.99 20.96 17.06
C THR A 227 -1.83 21.14 16.07
N GLY A 228 -1.92 20.54 14.88
CA GLY A 228 -0.84 20.54 13.89
C GLY A 228 0.30 19.55 14.17
N VAL A 229 0.36 18.92 15.35
CA VAL A 229 1.48 18.01 15.69
C VAL A 229 1.29 16.56 15.24
N TYR A 230 0.10 16.17 14.77
CA TYR A 230 -0.20 14.78 14.42
C TYR A 230 0.77 14.20 13.36
N GLY A 231 1.07 14.98 12.33
CA GLY A 231 2.04 14.59 11.28
C GLY A 231 3.47 14.46 11.81
N LEU A 232 3.87 15.30 12.78
CA LEU A 232 5.18 15.22 13.43
C LEU A 232 5.31 13.96 14.29
N LEU A 233 4.27 13.64 15.07
CA LEU A 233 4.23 12.41 15.87
C LEU A 233 4.26 11.16 14.99
N LYS A 234 3.55 11.18 13.86
CA LYS A 234 3.63 10.09 12.88
C LYS A 234 5.01 9.98 12.24
N MET A 235 5.64 11.10 11.89
CA MET A 235 7.00 11.12 11.35
C MET A 235 7.99 10.48 12.32
N GLU A 236 7.84 10.72 13.62
CA GLU A 236 8.65 10.05 14.64
C GLU A 236 8.34 8.55 14.71
N MET A 237 7.06 8.18 14.81
CA MET A 237 6.63 6.79 14.92
C MET A 237 7.04 5.93 13.72
N TYR A 238 7.14 6.54 12.53
CA TYR A 238 7.52 5.87 11.28
C TYR A 238 8.92 6.25 10.79
N ARG A 239 9.80 6.77 11.67
CA ARG A 239 11.10 7.32 11.29
C ARG A 239 11.90 6.40 10.37
N GLU A 240 12.00 5.11 10.70
CA GLU A 240 12.74 4.13 9.91
C GLU A 240 12.06 3.84 8.57
N CYS A 241 10.72 3.83 8.52
CA CYS A 241 10.00 3.66 7.26
C CYS A 241 10.21 4.87 6.34
N VAL A 242 10.23 6.08 6.90
CA VAL A 242 10.51 7.31 6.16
C VAL A 242 11.94 7.33 5.64
N ASP A 243 12.93 6.96 6.47
CA ASP A 243 14.34 6.82 6.04
C ASP A 243 14.47 5.85 4.87
N LEU A 244 13.81 4.69 4.92
CA LEU A 244 13.86 3.71 3.84
C LEU A 244 13.22 4.21 2.54
N LEU A 245 12.26 5.14 2.60
CA LEU A 245 11.66 5.77 1.42
C LEU A 245 12.57 6.86 0.84
N GLU A 246 13.11 7.73 1.68
CA GLU A 246 13.94 8.88 1.28
C GLU A 246 15.36 8.44 0.86
N ASN A 247 15.93 7.47 1.57
CA ASN A 247 17.29 6.97 1.38
C ASN A 247 17.34 5.54 0.80
N HIS A 248 16.30 5.14 0.06
CA HIS A 248 16.16 3.80 -0.55
C HIS A 248 17.40 3.35 -1.35
N GLY A 249 18.10 4.26 -2.04
CA GLY A 249 19.29 3.94 -2.85
C GLY A 249 20.41 3.27 -2.05
N ARG A 250 20.50 3.54 -0.74
CA ARG A 250 21.42 2.85 0.19
C ARG A 250 21.11 1.36 0.26
N GLU A 251 19.84 1.01 0.40
CA GLU A 251 19.44 -0.39 0.50
C GLU A 251 19.45 -1.09 -0.86
N GLU A 252 19.09 -0.38 -1.94
CA GLU A 252 19.20 -0.96 -3.29
C GLU A 252 20.65 -1.31 -3.66
N ALA A 253 21.62 -0.52 -3.20
CA ALA A 253 23.03 -0.86 -3.37
C ALA A 253 23.41 -2.14 -2.61
N LYS A 254 22.89 -2.34 -1.40
CA LYS A 254 23.08 -3.58 -0.62
C LYS A 254 22.42 -4.76 -1.29
N ASP A 255 21.19 -4.60 -1.79
CA ASP A 255 20.46 -5.66 -2.49
C ASP A 255 21.22 -6.11 -3.75
N ARG A 256 21.73 -5.16 -4.55
CA ARG A 256 22.57 -5.49 -5.72
C ARG A 256 23.83 -6.26 -5.32
N ALA A 257 24.52 -5.83 -4.25
CA ALA A 257 25.70 -6.51 -3.76
C ALA A 257 25.38 -7.93 -3.24
N TRP A 258 24.24 -8.09 -2.56
CA TRP A 258 23.77 -9.39 -2.06
C TRP A 258 23.43 -10.34 -3.22
N VAL A 259 22.70 -9.87 -4.22
CA VAL A 259 22.37 -10.67 -5.43
C VAL A 259 23.65 -11.12 -6.13
N ALA A 260 24.60 -10.22 -6.35
CA ALA A 260 25.88 -10.57 -7.00
C ALA A 260 26.68 -11.60 -6.17
N ALA A 261 26.69 -11.46 -4.84
CA ALA A 261 27.34 -12.41 -3.95
C ALA A 261 26.65 -13.78 -3.97
N GLU A 262 25.32 -13.81 -4.04
CA GLU A 262 24.54 -15.04 -4.11
C GLU A 262 24.72 -15.76 -5.45
N GLU A 263 24.77 -15.03 -6.57
CA GLU A 263 25.12 -15.57 -7.88
C GLU A 263 26.52 -16.21 -7.88
N ALA A 264 27.50 -15.53 -7.28
CA ALA A 264 28.85 -16.07 -7.12
C ALA A 264 28.88 -17.31 -6.23
N ARG A 265 28.14 -17.30 -5.11
CA ARG A 265 28.00 -18.45 -4.20
C ARG A 265 27.38 -19.64 -4.92
N VAL A 266 26.31 -19.43 -5.69
CA VAL A 266 25.64 -20.48 -6.48
C VAL A 266 26.57 -21.06 -7.54
N LYS A 267 27.31 -20.21 -8.26
CA LYS A 267 28.30 -20.67 -9.26
C LYS A 267 29.36 -21.57 -8.62
N LYS A 268 30.01 -21.09 -7.55
CA LYS A 268 31.02 -21.86 -6.81
C LYS A 268 30.44 -23.17 -6.26
N GLY A 269 29.25 -23.11 -5.66
CA GLY A 269 28.59 -24.30 -5.11
C GLY A 269 28.28 -25.36 -6.17
N LYS A 270 27.90 -24.95 -7.39
CA LYS A 270 27.72 -25.90 -8.51
C LYS A 270 29.03 -26.60 -8.88
N GLU A 271 30.13 -25.86 -9.00
CA GLU A 271 31.45 -26.40 -9.29
C GLU A 271 31.90 -27.41 -8.21
N GLU A 272 31.70 -27.07 -6.93
CA GLU A 272 32.03 -27.95 -5.79
C GLU A 272 31.17 -29.23 -5.76
N VAL A 273 29.87 -29.10 -6.02
CA VAL A 273 28.95 -30.26 -6.10
C VAL A 273 29.32 -31.18 -7.26
N GLU A 274 29.60 -30.63 -8.44
CA GLU A 274 30.03 -31.41 -9.60
C GLU A 274 31.34 -32.17 -9.34
N ALA A 275 32.31 -31.51 -8.69
CA ALA A 275 33.57 -32.15 -8.31
C ALA A 275 33.35 -33.29 -7.31
N TRP A 276 32.48 -33.09 -6.31
CA TRP A 276 32.15 -34.10 -5.31
C TRP A 276 31.46 -35.31 -5.93
N VAL A 277 30.47 -35.09 -6.80
CA VAL A 277 29.76 -36.18 -7.51
C VAL A 277 30.74 -37.01 -8.33
N ARG A 278 31.63 -36.38 -9.12
CA ARG A 278 32.66 -37.09 -9.91
C ARG A 278 33.62 -37.92 -9.05
N ALA A 279 34.03 -37.39 -7.89
CA ALA A 279 34.90 -38.12 -6.97
C ALA A 279 34.19 -39.32 -6.35
N ALA A 280 32.92 -39.17 -5.97
CA ALA A 280 32.10 -40.24 -5.40
C ALA A 280 31.82 -41.38 -6.39
N GLU A 281 31.66 -41.08 -7.68
CA GLU A 281 31.52 -42.10 -8.74
C GLU A 281 32.80 -42.91 -8.95
N LYS A 282 33.96 -42.23 -8.95
CA LYS A 282 35.27 -42.90 -9.08
C LYS A 282 35.60 -43.82 -7.91
N ALA A 283 35.13 -43.52 -6.71
CA ALA A 283 35.36 -44.33 -5.51
C ALA A 283 34.48 -45.59 -5.42
N LYS A 284 33.50 -45.75 -6.33
CA LYS A 284 32.60 -46.92 -6.40
C LYS A 284 33.01 -47.95 -7.47
N LEU A 285 34.07 -47.67 -8.24
CA LEU A 285 34.71 -48.57 -9.22
C LEU A 285 36.00 -49.15 -8.62
#